data_AF-A0A9E3UKQ3-F1
#
_entry.id   AF-A0A9E3UKQ3-F1
#
_cell.length_a   1.000
_cell.length_b   1.000
_cell.length_c   1.000
_cell.angle_alpha   90.00
_cell.angle_beta   90.00
_cell.angle_gamma   90.00
#
_symmetry.space_group_name_H-M   'P 1'
#
loop_
_entity.id
_entity.type
_entity.pdbx_description
1 polymer ?
#
loop_
_entity_poly.entity_id
_entity_poly.type
_entity_poly.pdbx_seq_one_letter_code
_entity_poly.pdbx_strand_id
1 'polypeptide(L)' 'MENVHDIYAEIAELRAELAHCILTRKERRETQQRLDQALAEAERRQREAAGA' A
#
# COMPACT_ATOMS: atom_id res chain seq x y z
N MET A 1 -11.57 12.55 -2.73
CA MET A 1 -10.87 12.17 -3.98
C MET A 1 -9.47 11.81 -3.57
N GLU A 2 -9.18 10.53 -3.37
CA GLU A 2 -7.80 10.06 -3.11
C GLU A 2 -7.06 10.02 -4.44
N ASN A 3 -6.14 10.97 -4.61
CA ASN A 3 -5.31 11.07 -5.79
C ASN A 3 -4.41 9.84 -5.90
N VAL A 4 -3.92 9.54 -7.11
CA VAL A 4 -2.90 8.51 -7.33
C VAL A 4 -1.64 8.76 -6.48
N HIS A 5 -1.35 10.02 -6.13
CA HIS A 5 -0.27 10.35 -5.20
C HIS A 5 -0.52 9.83 -3.78
N ASP A 6 -1.77 9.75 -3.35
CA ASP A 6 -2.12 9.35 -1.98
C ASP A 6 -1.88 7.85 -1.76
N ILE A 7 -2.15 7.00 -2.78
CA ILE A 7 -1.93 5.56 -2.65
C ILE A 7 -0.45 5.17 -2.61
N TYR A 8 0.40 5.88 -3.37
CA TYR A 8 1.85 5.61 -3.32
C TYR A 8 2.49 6.13 -2.02
N ALA A 9 1.96 7.20 -1.44
CA ALA A 9 2.36 7.65 -0.11
C ALA A 9 1.99 6.60 0.95
N GLU A 10 0.76 6.07 0.93
CA GLU A 10 0.33 5.01 1.85
C GLU A 10 1.20 3.75 1.71
N ILE A 11 1.52 3.33 0.47
CA ILE A 11 2.43 2.20 0.22
C ILE A 11 3.82 2.45 0.85
N ALA A 12 4.36 3.67 0.72
CA ALA A 12 5.65 4.01 1.29
C ALA A 12 5.63 3.96 2.82
N GLU A 13 4.59 4.49 3.44
CA GLU A 13 4.39 4.45 4.89
C GLU A 13 4.25 3.02 5.42
N LEU A 14 3.43 2.17 4.78
CA LEU A 14 3.25 0.78 5.16
C LEU A 14 4.55 -0.03 5.05
N ARG A 15 5.37 0.23 4.02
CA ARG A 15 6.70 -0.38 3.88
C ARG A 15 7.65 0.08 4.98
N ALA A 16 7.63 1.38 5.32
CA ALA A 16 8.44 1.91 6.40
C ALA A 16 8.04 1.30 7.75
N GLU A 17 6.74 1.17 8.01
CA GLU A 17 6.21 0.56 9.23
C GLU A 17 6.67 -0.92 9.36
N LEU A 18 6.58 -1.70 8.28
CA LEU A 18 7.04 -3.10 8.27
C LEU A 18 8.54 -3.26 8.50
N ALA A 19 9.34 -2.29 8.05
CA ALA A 19 10.80 -2.31 8.13
C ALA A 19 11.37 -1.74 9.42
N HIS A 20 10.73 -0.70 9.97
CA HIS A 20 11.32 0.13 11.03
C HIS A 20 10.55 0.11 12.36
N CYS A 21 9.29 -0.33 12.38
CA CYS A 21 8.53 -0.43 13.62
C CYS A 21 8.68 -1.81 14.28
N ILE A 22 8.67 -1.81 15.62
CA ILE A 22 8.52 -3.04 16.41
C ILE A 22 7.03 -3.41 16.40
N LEU A 23 6.67 -4.33 15.51
CA LEU A 23 5.32 -4.85 15.38
C LEU A 23 5.21 -6.23 16.00
N THR A 24 4.09 -6.50 16.68
CA THR A 24 3.69 -7.87 17.00
C THR A 24 3.44 -8.67 15.73
N ARG A 25 3.39 -10.01 15.85
CA ARG A 25 3.07 -10.87 14.70
C ARG A 25 1.69 -10.56 14.09
N LYS A 26 0.74 -10.14 14.92
CA LYS A 26 -0.61 -9.75 14.49
C LYS A 26 -0.55 -8.45 13.68
N GLU A 27 0.03 -7.40 14.25
CA GLU A 27 0.16 -6.09 13.58
C GLU A 27 0.95 -6.22 12.28
N ARG A 28 2.06 -6.96 12.26
CA ARG A 28 2.82 -7.22 11.03
C ARG A 28 1.95 -7.86 9.94
N ARG A 29 1.08 -8.81 10.31
CA ARG A 29 0.17 -9.45 9.35
C ARG A 29 -0.88 -8.46 8.82
N GLU A 30 -1.44 -7.63 9.70
CA GLU A 30 -2.43 -6.61 9.33
C GLU A 30 -1.80 -5.54 8.43
N THR A 31 -0.62 -5.02 8.76
CA THR A 31 0.13 -4.06 7.94
C THR A 31 0.51 -4.68 6.59
N GLN A 32 0.92 -5.95 6.54
CA GLN A 32 1.19 -6.64 5.28
C GLN A 32 -0.06 -6.78 4.42
N GLN A 33 -1.22 -7.12 5.01
CA GLN A 33 -2.48 -7.21 4.26
C GLN A 33 -2.89 -5.85 3.67
N ARG A 34 -2.73 -4.77 4.43
CA ARG A 34 -2.98 -3.41 3.93
C ARG A 34 -2.03 -3.04 2.78
N LEU A 35 -0.75 -3.40 2.89
CA LEU A 35 0.22 -3.16 1.83
C LEU A 35 -0.15 -3.91 0.55
N ASP A 36 -0.54 -5.18 0.66
CA ASP A 36 -0.94 -6.00 -0.49
C ASP A 36 -2.19 -5.42 -1.19
N GLN A 37 -3.17 -4.92 -0.41
CA GLN A 37 -4.35 -4.25 -0.93
C GLN A 37 -4.00 -2.95 -1.68
N ALA A 38 -3.16 -2.10 -1.08
CA ALA A 38 -2.74 -0.85 -1.69
C ALA A 38 -1.95 -1.08 -2.99
N LEU A 39 -1.09 -2.11 -3.03
CA LEU A 39 -0.37 -2.50 -4.24
C LEU A 39 -1.32 -2.98 -5.36
N ALA A 40 -2.30 -3.82 -5.03
CA ALA A 40 -3.28 -4.30 -6.00
C ALA A 40 -4.13 -3.16 -6.58
N GLU A 41 -4.54 -2.21 -5.74
CA GLU A 41 -5.28 -1.02 -6.18
C GLU A 41 -4.42 -0.09 -7.04
N ALA A 42 -3.15 0.13 -6.67
CA ALA A 42 -2.21 0.91 -7.48
C ALA A 42 -1.98 0.27 -8.86
N GLU A 43 -1.83 -1.06 -8.91
CA GLU A 43 -1.71 -1.81 -10.16
C GLU A 43 -3.00 -1.70 -11.00
N ARG A 44 -4.18 -1.81 -10.37
CA ARG A 44 -5.46 -1.64 -11.08
C ARG A 44 -5.55 -0.27 -11.73
N ARG A 45 -5.28 0.81 -10.98
CA ARG A 45 -5.29 2.19 -11.49
C ARG A 45 -4.27 2.41 -12.60
N GLN A 46 -3.08 1.81 -12.49
CA GLN A 46 -2.06 1.89 -13.54
C GLN A 46 -2.55 1.25 -14.84
N ARG A 47 -3.19 0.08 -14.76
CA ARG A 47 -3.76 -0.61 -15.93
C ARG A 47 -4.92 0.19 -16.54
N GLU A 48 -5.79 0.76 -15.71
CA GLU A 48 -6.89 1.65 -16.15
C GLU A 48 -6.35 2.88 -16.88
N ALA A 49 -5.29 3.52 -16.35
CA ALA A 49 -4.66 4.69 -16.98
C ALA A 49 -3.89 4.36 -18.27
N ALA A 50 -3.38 3.14 -18.41
CA ALA A 50 -2.65 2.70 -19.61
C ALA A 50 -3.57 2.14 -20.73
N GLY A 51 -4.81 1.75 -20.37
CA GLY A 51 -5.82 1.27 -21.31
C GLY A 51 -6.80 2.34 -21.81
N ALA A 52 -6.69 3.57 -21.28
CA ALA A 52 -7.39 4.78 -21.75
C ALA A 52 -6.53 5.52 -22.78
#